data_AF-A0A1M7Q0M9-F1
#
_entry.id   AF-A0A1M7Q0M9-F1
#
_cell.length_a   1.000
_cell.length_b   1.000
_cell.length_c   1.000
_cell.angle_alpha   90.00
_cell.angle_beta   90.00
_cell.angle_gamma   90.00
#
_symmetry.space_group_name_H-M   'P 1'
#
loop_
_entity.id
_entity.type
_entity.pdbx_description
1 polymer ?
#
loop_
_entity_poly.entity_id
_entity_poly.type
_entity_poly.pdbx_seq_one_letter_code
_entity_poly.pdbx_strand_id
1 'polypeptide(L)'
;MRKIIGIIIIVISVLFGVASATLFSEDGIAALIGILVFCLPLFIVGQIIRSSWEAFKRKKMYWIWLYLFFFLFVPVCFNFLISMDELKKHVFHAEEYIIFRPKSSSLIGGLQLFSFFAFITLFFYRFFVSHSKGKKIVTKLIIGLAVFLICFSYLMFKDYRGVHPEDGLVRSNWLGNKTTVSFEQIDSINLEPDYSSGGHARYGGTPHFIWSIEFKHDTEQSTYNFTLIDKSNLDNTIKMKDLASKKQIPFTVEEMNKEAYDLLALDLEFEELNEDKYYQLFEVSKK
;
A
#
# COMPACT_ATOMS: atom_id res chain seq x y z
N MET A 1 37.89 -3.82 22.30
CA MET A 1 37.85 -2.69 21.35
C MET A 1 37.49 -3.11 19.91
N ARG A 2 38.29 -3.95 19.25
CA ARG A 2 38.03 -4.41 17.86
C ARG A 2 36.61 -4.98 17.60
N LYS A 3 36.09 -5.82 18.51
CA LYS A 3 34.71 -6.35 18.41
C LYS A 3 33.64 -5.26 18.42
N ILE A 4 33.81 -4.25 19.28
CA ILE A 4 32.89 -3.12 19.42
C ILE A 4 32.91 -2.27 18.16
N ILE A 5 34.09 -1.93 17.65
CA ILE A 5 34.26 -1.19 16.38
C ILE A 5 33.58 -1.91 15.22
N GLY A 6 33.77 -3.24 15.11
CA GLY A 6 33.11 -4.03 14.07
C GLY A 6 31.58 -4.01 14.18
N ILE A 7 31.03 -4.03 15.40
CA ILE A 7 29.58 -3.92 15.62
C ILE A 7 29.07 -2.54 15.20
N ILE A 8 29.78 -1.46 15.57
CA ILE A 8 29.41 -0.08 15.19
C ILE A 8 29.35 0.04 13.66
N ILE A 9 30.36 -0.48 12.95
CA ILE A 9 30.40 -0.47 11.48
C ILE A 9 29.20 -1.24 10.89
N ILE A 10 28.85 -2.39 11.46
CA ILE A 10 27.67 -3.17 11.04
C ILE A 10 26.38 -2.35 11.25
N VAL A 11 26.22 -1.68 12.39
CA VAL A 11 25.04 -0.87 12.68
C VAL A 11 24.93 0.29 11.68
N ILE A 12 26.03 1.01 11.43
CA ILE A 12 26.07 2.09 10.44
C ILE A 12 25.69 1.56 9.04
N SER A 13 26.23 0.41 8.65
CA SER A 13 25.86 -0.24 7.39
C SER A 13 24.37 -0.56 7.32
N VAL A 14 23.79 -1.09 8.39
CA VAL A 14 22.35 -1.41 8.45
C VAL A 14 21.52 -0.14 8.32
N LEU A 15 21.88 0.95 9.01
CA LEU A 15 21.17 2.23 8.91
C LEU A 15 21.21 2.78 7.48
N PHE A 16 22.38 2.78 6.84
CA PHE A 16 22.47 3.18 5.42
C PHE A 16 21.75 2.20 4.49
N GLY A 17 21.72 0.91 4.83
CA GLY A 17 20.95 -0.10 4.11
C GLY A 17 19.45 0.20 4.15
N VAL A 18 18.90 0.57 5.31
CA VAL A 18 17.50 1.00 5.44
C VAL A 18 17.24 2.26 4.61
N ALA A 19 18.08 3.28 4.75
CA ALA A 19 17.93 4.53 3.99
C ALA A 19 18.03 4.32 2.47
N SER A 20 18.89 3.41 2.01
CA SER A 20 18.98 3.06 0.59
C SER A 20 17.77 2.25 0.14
N ALA A 21 17.25 1.36 0.99
CA ALA A 21 16.07 0.56 0.69
C ALA A 21 14.79 1.41 0.53
N THR A 22 14.66 2.51 1.28
CA THR A 22 13.53 3.44 1.13
C THR A 22 13.56 4.21 -0.19
N LEU A 23 14.72 4.34 -0.83
CA LEU A 23 14.85 5.02 -2.13
C LEU A 23 14.39 4.17 -3.32
N PHE A 24 14.06 2.88 -3.14
CA PHE A 24 13.69 2.00 -4.26
C PHE A 24 12.46 2.47 -5.05
N SER A 25 11.53 3.18 -4.41
CA SER A 25 10.33 3.73 -5.07
C SER A 25 10.63 4.98 -5.89
N GLU A 26 11.67 5.73 -5.54
CA GLU A 26 12.02 7.01 -6.20
C GLU A 26 13.12 6.81 -7.24
N ASP A 27 14.22 6.16 -6.86
CA ASP A 27 15.36 5.89 -7.72
C ASP A 27 15.98 4.52 -7.38
N GLY A 28 15.50 3.50 -8.10
CA GLY A 28 15.98 2.13 -7.95
C GLY A 28 17.47 1.96 -8.30
N ILE A 29 18.05 2.79 -9.17
CA ILE A 29 19.48 2.70 -9.52
C ILE A 29 20.32 3.24 -8.37
N ALA A 30 19.97 4.41 -7.83
CA ALA A 30 20.64 4.98 -6.66
C ALA A 30 20.54 4.03 -5.45
N ALA A 31 19.37 3.44 -5.20
CA ALA A 31 19.17 2.45 -4.16
C ALA A 31 20.11 1.24 -4.32
N LEU A 32 20.20 0.68 -5.54
CA LEU A 32 21.08 -0.45 -5.85
C LEU A 32 22.56 -0.11 -5.63
N ILE A 33 23.00 1.06 -6.09
CA ILE A 33 24.38 1.53 -5.89
C ILE A 33 24.66 1.69 -4.39
N GLY A 34 23.75 2.36 -3.65
CA GLY A 34 23.80 2.51 -2.19
C GLY A 34 24.04 1.18 -1.48
N ILE A 35 23.22 0.18 -1.79
CA ILE A 35 23.25 -1.13 -1.13
C ILE A 35 24.48 -1.93 -1.55
N LEU A 36 24.76 -2.06 -2.84
CA LEU A 36 25.79 -2.98 -3.34
C LEU A 36 27.21 -2.42 -3.25
N VAL A 37 27.38 -1.10 -3.43
CA VAL A 37 28.70 -0.46 -3.49
C VAL A 37 29.12 0.12 -2.15
N PHE A 38 28.19 0.61 -1.34
CA PHE A 38 28.52 1.25 -0.06
C PHE A 38 28.18 0.36 1.13
N CYS A 39 26.90 -0.02 1.26
CA CYS A 39 26.44 -0.66 2.48
C CYS A 39 26.96 -2.10 2.61
N LEU A 40 26.82 -2.94 1.58
CA LEU A 40 27.25 -4.33 1.64
C LEU A 40 28.77 -4.47 1.91
N PRO A 41 29.67 -3.70 1.27
CA PRO A 41 31.09 -3.72 1.62
C PRO A 41 31.35 -3.28 3.06
N LEU A 42 30.65 -2.25 3.54
CA LEU A 42 30.78 -1.79 4.93
C LEU A 42 30.34 -2.89 5.92
N PHE A 43 29.24 -3.57 5.65
CA PHE A 43 28.79 -4.73 6.42
C PHE A 43 29.85 -5.83 6.45
N ILE A 44 30.42 -6.19 5.30
CA ILE A 44 31.47 -7.21 5.18
C ILE A 44 32.69 -6.82 6.02
N VAL A 45 33.17 -5.59 5.90
CA VAL A 45 34.30 -5.06 6.69
C VAL A 45 33.99 -5.14 8.18
N GLY A 46 32.81 -4.70 8.60
CA GLY A 46 32.37 -4.78 9.99
C GLY A 46 32.35 -6.22 10.52
N GLN A 47 31.86 -7.18 9.73
CA GLN A 47 31.85 -8.61 10.09
C GLN A 47 33.27 -9.19 10.22
N ILE A 48 34.18 -8.82 9.34
CA ILE A 48 35.60 -9.26 9.39
C ILE A 48 36.31 -8.68 10.62
N ILE A 49 36.07 -7.40 10.92
CA ILE A 49 36.64 -6.75 12.11
C ILE A 49 36.09 -7.42 13.37
N ARG A 50 34.77 -7.67 13.43
CA ARG A 50 34.10 -8.28 14.60
C ARG A 50 34.53 -9.73 14.86
N SER A 51 34.62 -10.56 13.81
CA SER A 51 34.70 -12.02 13.96
C SER A 51 36.02 -12.65 13.49
N SER A 52 36.87 -11.91 12.76
CA SER A 52 38.03 -12.35 11.96
C SER A 52 37.70 -12.82 10.55
N TRP A 53 38.69 -12.73 9.66
CA TRP A 53 38.60 -13.17 8.26
C TRP A 53 38.29 -14.65 8.12
N GLU A 54 38.89 -15.50 8.96
CA GLU A 54 38.65 -16.95 8.92
C GLU A 54 37.23 -17.31 9.35
N ALA A 55 36.73 -16.68 10.42
CA ALA A 55 35.35 -16.87 10.85
C ALA A 55 34.34 -16.37 9.80
N PHE A 56 34.63 -15.23 9.16
CA PHE A 56 33.83 -14.71 8.05
C PHE A 56 33.84 -15.68 6.87
N LYS A 57 35.00 -16.15 6.40
CA LYS A 57 35.10 -17.11 5.28
C LYS A 57 34.21 -18.34 5.47
N ARG A 58 34.12 -18.89 6.69
CA ARG A 58 33.26 -20.04 7.00
C ARG A 58 31.76 -19.78 6.82
N LYS A 59 31.31 -18.52 6.99
CA LYS A 59 29.89 -18.14 6.94
C LYS A 59 29.58 -17.02 5.94
N LYS A 60 30.51 -16.68 5.04
CA LYS A 60 30.42 -15.48 4.19
C LYS A 60 29.13 -15.44 3.38
N MET A 61 28.74 -16.58 2.80
CA MET A 61 27.53 -16.69 1.99
C MET A 61 26.29 -16.44 2.83
N TYR A 62 26.22 -17.02 4.03
CA TYR A 62 25.10 -16.79 4.94
C TYR A 62 24.94 -15.30 5.29
N TRP A 63 26.04 -14.62 5.64
CA TRP A 63 26.01 -13.21 6.00
C TRP A 63 25.64 -12.30 4.83
N ILE A 64 26.21 -12.55 3.65
CA ILE A 64 25.90 -11.79 2.43
C ILE A 64 24.43 -11.99 2.03
N TRP A 65 23.94 -13.24 2.02
CA TRP A 65 22.54 -13.53 1.70
C TRP A 65 21.57 -12.95 2.73
N LEU A 66 21.92 -12.94 4.02
CA LEU A 66 21.12 -12.28 5.06
C LEU A 66 20.97 -10.80 4.77
N TYR A 67 22.08 -10.14 4.46
CA TYR A 67 22.09 -8.71 4.15
C TYR A 67 21.26 -8.40 2.89
N LEU A 68 21.54 -9.10 1.79
CA LEU A 68 20.81 -8.91 0.53
C LEU A 68 19.33 -9.26 0.66
N PHE A 69 18.96 -10.24 1.49
CA PHE A 69 17.55 -10.57 1.68
C PHE A 69 16.77 -9.39 2.27
N PHE A 70 17.27 -8.79 3.34
CA PHE A 70 16.56 -7.71 4.03
C PHE A 70 16.64 -6.35 3.32
N PHE A 71 17.78 -6.02 2.71
CA PHE A 71 17.98 -4.69 2.13
C PHE A 71 17.78 -4.63 0.62
N LEU A 72 17.73 -5.76 -0.08
CA LEU A 72 17.52 -5.80 -1.53
C LEU A 72 16.26 -6.58 -1.89
N PHE A 73 16.17 -7.86 -1.52
CA PHE A 73 15.07 -8.73 -1.96
C PHE A 73 13.72 -8.26 -1.42
N VAL A 74 13.60 -8.05 -0.11
CA VAL A 74 12.34 -7.59 0.52
C VAL A 74 11.88 -6.23 -0.03
N PRO A 75 12.73 -5.19 -0.09
CA PRO A 75 12.34 -3.90 -0.68
C PRO A 75 11.94 -3.98 -2.16
N VAL A 76 12.69 -4.70 -3.00
CA VAL A 76 12.32 -4.91 -4.42
C VAL A 76 10.96 -5.59 -4.54
N CYS A 77 10.72 -6.59 -3.69
CA CYS A 77 9.43 -7.27 -3.60
C CYS A 77 8.29 -6.28 -3.27
N PHE A 78 8.41 -5.47 -2.21
CA PHE A 78 7.40 -4.47 -1.88
C PHE A 78 7.22 -3.43 -2.99
N ASN A 79 8.32 -2.96 -3.58
CA ASN A 79 8.27 -2.00 -4.68
C ASN A 79 7.52 -2.55 -5.89
N PHE A 80 7.73 -3.83 -6.24
CA PHE A 80 6.99 -4.48 -7.32
C PHE A 80 5.47 -4.49 -7.05
N LEU A 81 5.04 -4.80 -5.82
CA LEU A 81 3.62 -4.76 -5.47
C LEU A 81 3.01 -3.37 -5.61
N ILE A 82 3.71 -2.34 -5.11
CA ILE A 82 3.26 -0.94 -5.17
C ILE A 82 3.20 -0.46 -6.62
N SER A 83 4.28 -0.72 -7.37
CA SER A 83 4.41 -0.33 -8.79
C SER A 83 3.30 -0.94 -9.66
N MET A 84 2.83 -2.16 -9.35
CA MET A 84 1.72 -2.78 -10.09
C MET A 84 0.39 -2.05 -9.86
N ASP A 85 0.09 -1.64 -8.63
CA ASP A 85 -1.12 -0.87 -8.32
C ASP A 85 -1.04 0.54 -8.95
N GLU A 86 0.15 1.17 -8.97
CA GLU A 86 0.38 2.45 -9.63
C GLU A 86 0.30 2.38 -11.15
N LEU A 87 0.93 1.38 -11.77
CA LEU A 87 0.84 1.13 -13.21
C LEU A 87 -0.62 0.98 -13.62
N LYS A 88 -1.39 0.24 -12.83
CA LYS A 88 -2.82 0.07 -13.07
C LYS A 88 -3.56 1.40 -12.98
N LYS A 89 -3.34 2.19 -11.91
CA LYS A 89 -3.91 3.54 -11.82
C LYS A 89 -3.56 4.39 -13.03
N HIS A 90 -2.33 4.34 -13.51
CA HIS A 90 -1.89 5.12 -14.67
C HIS A 90 -2.56 4.69 -15.98
N VAL A 91 -2.66 3.37 -16.23
CA VAL A 91 -3.34 2.84 -17.42
C VAL A 91 -4.82 3.23 -17.46
N PHE A 92 -5.51 3.12 -16.31
CA PHE A 92 -6.93 3.47 -16.20
C PHE A 92 -7.17 4.97 -15.91
N HIS A 93 -6.13 5.78 -15.72
CA HIS A 93 -6.26 7.23 -15.58
C HIS A 93 -6.78 7.88 -16.87
N ALA A 94 -6.47 7.28 -18.03
CA ALA A 94 -7.01 7.72 -19.32
C ALA A 94 -8.53 7.56 -19.44
N GLU A 95 -9.15 6.77 -18.56
CA GLU A 95 -10.61 6.57 -18.53
C GLU A 95 -11.32 7.57 -17.60
N GLU A 96 -10.64 8.63 -17.12
CA GLU A 96 -11.24 9.77 -16.41
C GLU A 96 -12.15 9.43 -15.21
N TYR A 97 -11.86 8.34 -14.50
CA TYR A 97 -12.56 7.97 -13.28
C TYR A 97 -12.47 9.06 -12.20
N ILE A 98 -13.61 9.41 -11.59
CA ILE A 98 -13.66 10.31 -10.41
C ILE A 98 -13.06 9.60 -9.19
N ILE A 99 -13.41 8.34 -9.00
CA ILE A 99 -12.85 7.48 -7.97
C ILE A 99 -12.39 6.20 -8.66
N PHE A 100 -11.14 5.80 -8.48
CA PHE A 100 -10.60 4.56 -9.00
C PHE A 100 -9.96 3.73 -7.88
N ARG A 101 -10.35 2.44 -7.81
CA ARG A 101 -9.74 1.45 -6.94
C ARG A 101 -9.18 0.32 -7.80
N PRO A 102 -7.87 0.03 -7.69
CA PRO A 102 -7.21 -0.99 -8.50
C PRO A 102 -7.61 -2.43 -8.13
N LYS A 103 -8.53 -2.61 -7.17
CA LYS A 103 -9.02 -3.89 -6.66
C LYS A 103 -10.52 -3.77 -6.41
N SER A 104 -11.30 -4.72 -6.93
CA SER A 104 -12.76 -4.72 -6.82
C SER A 104 -13.27 -5.23 -5.46
N SER A 105 -12.42 -5.94 -4.71
CA SER A 105 -12.75 -6.53 -3.40
C SER A 105 -11.55 -6.54 -2.46
N SER A 106 -11.81 -6.27 -1.18
CA SER A 106 -10.83 -6.34 -0.09
C SER A 106 -10.28 -7.76 0.10
N LEU A 107 -11.11 -8.79 -0.09
CA LEU A 107 -10.71 -10.19 0.04
C LEU A 107 -9.61 -10.54 -0.96
N ILE A 108 -9.77 -10.10 -2.21
CA ILE A 108 -8.83 -10.40 -3.28
C ILE A 108 -7.51 -9.65 -3.06
N GLY A 109 -7.58 -8.39 -2.63
CA GLY A 109 -6.40 -7.63 -2.19
C GLY A 109 -5.68 -8.30 -1.02
N GLY A 110 -6.42 -8.80 -0.04
CA GLY A 110 -5.90 -9.55 1.11
C GLY A 110 -5.20 -10.84 0.68
N LEU A 111 -5.75 -11.58 -0.29
CA LEU A 111 -5.16 -12.80 -0.83
C LEU A 111 -3.83 -12.53 -1.54
N GLN A 112 -3.73 -11.43 -2.31
CA GLN A 112 -2.49 -11.01 -2.94
C GLN A 112 -1.40 -10.77 -1.89
N LEU A 113 -1.75 -9.98 -0.87
CA LEU A 113 -0.84 -9.60 0.21
C LEU A 113 -0.41 -10.83 1.02
N PHE A 114 -1.35 -11.70 1.40
CA PHE A 114 -1.06 -12.95 2.10
C PHE A 114 -0.11 -13.86 1.30
N SER A 115 -0.39 -14.04 0.01
CA SER A 115 0.45 -14.88 -0.87
C SER A 115 1.86 -14.30 -1.00
N PHE A 116 1.98 -12.97 -0.98
CA PHE A 116 3.27 -12.29 -1.00
C PHE A 116 4.06 -12.48 0.31
N PHE A 117 3.41 -12.34 1.46
CA PHE A 117 4.04 -12.61 2.76
C PHE A 117 4.45 -14.08 2.90
N ALA A 118 3.63 -15.01 2.42
CA ALA A 118 3.98 -16.42 2.36
C ALA A 118 5.23 -16.65 1.48
N PHE A 119 5.34 -15.95 0.35
CA PHE A 119 6.50 -16.01 -0.53
C PHE A 119 7.79 -15.53 0.13
N ILE A 120 7.77 -14.36 0.76
CA ILE A 120 8.91 -13.82 1.53
C ILE A 120 9.30 -14.80 2.65
N THR A 121 8.32 -15.34 3.37
CA THR A 121 8.55 -16.27 4.49
C THR A 121 9.18 -17.59 4.02
N LEU A 122 8.70 -18.15 2.91
CA LEU A 122 9.29 -19.36 2.32
C LEU A 122 10.71 -19.13 1.85
N PHE A 123 11.00 -17.98 1.23
CA PHE A 123 12.35 -17.57 0.88
C PHE A 123 13.24 -17.47 2.13
N PHE A 124 12.78 -16.78 3.18
CA PHE A 124 13.50 -16.70 4.45
C PHE A 124 13.81 -18.10 5.00
N TYR A 125 12.80 -18.96 5.10
CA TYR A 125 12.97 -20.34 5.56
C TYR A 125 13.98 -21.11 4.71
N ARG A 126 13.92 -20.98 3.39
CA ARG A 126 14.80 -21.68 2.44
C ARG A 126 16.28 -21.29 2.59
N PHE A 127 16.57 -20.02 2.85
CA PHE A 127 17.93 -19.52 2.93
C PHE A 127 18.53 -19.61 4.34
N PHE A 128 17.70 -19.46 5.38
CA PHE A 128 18.21 -19.34 6.75
C PHE A 128 17.97 -20.60 7.62
N VAL A 129 17.02 -21.48 7.28
CA VAL A 129 16.78 -22.75 7.99
C VAL A 129 17.46 -23.91 7.24
N SER A 130 18.79 -23.97 7.33
CA SER A 130 19.65 -24.76 6.45
C SER A 130 19.73 -26.29 6.73
N HIS A 131 18.95 -26.87 7.64
CA HIS A 131 19.11 -28.30 8.00
C HIS A 131 17.84 -29.17 7.87
N SER A 132 16.76 -28.66 7.28
CA SER A 132 15.55 -29.48 7.11
C SER A 132 15.66 -30.39 5.86
N LYS A 133 15.26 -31.66 6.01
CA LYS A 133 15.17 -32.66 4.91
C LYS A 133 14.23 -32.21 3.76
N GLY A 134 13.52 -31.09 3.91
CA GLY A 134 12.53 -30.55 2.98
C GLY A 134 13.01 -29.47 1.99
N LYS A 135 14.30 -29.14 1.89
CA LYS A 135 14.79 -28.05 1.01
C LYS A 135 14.29 -28.10 -0.43
N LYS A 136 14.21 -29.30 -1.03
CA LYS A 136 13.70 -29.49 -2.40
C LYS A 136 12.20 -29.15 -2.48
N ILE A 137 11.42 -29.54 -1.48
CA ILE A 137 9.98 -29.23 -1.41
C ILE A 137 9.77 -27.73 -1.26
N VAL A 138 10.50 -27.08 -0.35
CA VAL A 138 10.43 -25.62 -0.16
C VAL A 138 10.80 -24.89 -1.45
N THR A 139 11.82 -25.34 -2.17
CA THR A 139 12.21 -24.73 -3.45
C THR A 139 11.10 -24.88 -4.49
N LYS A 140 10.43 -26.04 -4.57
CA LYS A 140 9.27 -26.23 -5.44
C LYS A 140 8.09 -25.34 -5.05
N LEU A 141 7.82 -25.18 -3.75
CA LEU A 141 6.79 -24.27 -3.25
C LEU A 141 7.10 -22.82 -3.59
N ILE A 142 8.35 -22.38 -3.45
CA ILE A 142 8.80 -21.04 -3.85
C ILE A 142 8.55 -20.81 -5.34
N ILE A 143 8.97 -21.76 -6.19
CA ILE A 143 8.79 -21.64 -7.65
C ILE A 143 7.30 -21.63 -8.00
N GLY A 144 6.52 -22.55 -7.42
CA GLY A 144 5.07 -22.61 -7.65
C GLY A 144 4.36 -21.32 -7.20
N LEU A 145 4.74 -20.77 -6.06
CA LEU A 145 4.18 -19.53 -5.55
C LEU A 145 4.65 -18.30 -6.37
N ALA A 146 5.87 -18.30 -6.90
CA ALA A 146 6.32 -17.26 -7.84
C ALA A 146 5.47 -17.25 -9.10
N VAL A 147 5.27 -18.42 -9.72
CA VAL A 147 4.43 -18.57 -10.92
C VAL A 147 2.99 -18.18 -10.60
N PHE A 148 2.45 -18.63 -9.47
CA PHE A 148 1.14 -18.23 -9.00
C PHE A 148 1.03 -16.71 -8.85
N LEU A 149 1.98 -16.05 -8.18
CA LEU A 149 1.95 -14.60 -7.98
C LEU A 149 2.02 -13.82 -9.30
N ILE A 150 2.81 -14.28 -10.27
CA ILE A 150 2.88 -13.66 -11.60
C ILE A 150 1.53 -13.81 -12.33
N CYS A 151 1.00 -15.03 -12.41
CA CYS A 151 -0.29 -15.30 -13.06
C CYS A 151 -1.44 -14.57 -12.36
N PHE A 152 -1.44 -14.58 -11.03
CA PHE A 152 -2.43 -13.90 -10.21
C PHE A 152 -2.35 -12.39 -10.42
N SER A 153 -1.16 -11.79 -10.43
CA SER A 153 -0.98 -10.36 -10.70
C SER A 153 -1.49 -9.96 -12.09
N TYR A 154 -1.27 -10.81 -13.10
CA TYR A 154 -1.81 -10.60 -14.44
C TYR A 154 -3.35 -10.63 -14.46
N LEU A 155 -3.98 -11.59 -13.80
CA LEU A 155 -5.45 -11.66 -13.69
C LEU A 155 -6.00 -10.47 -12.89
N MET A 156 -5.34 -10.12 -11.79
CA MET A 156 -5.67 -8.98 -10.96
C MET A 156 -5.56 -7.65 -11.69
N PHE A 157 -4.80 -7.57 -12.77
CA PHE A 157 -4.74 -6.36 -13.59
C PHE A 157 -6.13 -5.97 -14.14
N LYS A 158 -7.01 -6.95 -14.39
CA LYS A 158 -8.39 -6.70 -14.84
C LYS A 158 -9.39 -6.40 -13.72
N ASP A 159 -9.03 -6.65 -12.46
CA ASP A 159 -9.92 -6.53 -11.31
C ASP A 159 -9.98 -5.11 -10.75
N TYR A 160 -10.93 -4.28 -11.13
CA TYR A 160 -10.99 -2.90 -10.64
C TYR A 160 -12.41 -2.48 -10.31
N ARG A 161 -12.55 -1.40 -9.56
CA ARG A 161 -13.83 -0.72 -9.38
C ARG A 161 -13.63 0.78 -9.35
N GLY A 162 -14.62 1.54 -9.80
CA GLY A 162 -14.55 2.98 -9.80
C GLY A 162 -15.87 3.64 -10.15
N VAL A 163 -15.85 4.97 -10.10
CA VAL A 163 -16.98 5.81 -10.46
C VAL A 163 -16.59 6.61 -11.71
N HIS A 164 -17.21 6.28 -12.83
CA HIS A 164 -17.01 6.97 -14.11
C HIS A 164 -18.08 8.05 -14.27
N PRO A 165 -17.74 9.27 -14.74
CA PRO A 165 -18.69 10.38 -14.83
C PRO A 165 -19.90 10.08 -15.73
N GLU A 166 -19.72 9.26 -16.77
CA GLU A 166 -20.79 8.93 -17.72
C GLU A 166 -21.38 7.52 -17.54
N ASP A 167 -20.56 6.55 -17.11
CA ASP A 167 -20.99 5.14 -17.02
C ASP A 167 -21.62 4.82 -15.65
N GLY A 168 -21.37 5.64 -14.63
CA GLY A 168 -21.79 5.35 -13.26
C GLY A 168 -20.78 4.48 -12.50
N LEU A 169 -21.28 3.53 -11.71
CA LEU A 169 -20.44 2.62 -10.94
C LEU A 169 -19.95 1.50 -11.87
N VAL A 170 -18.65 1.45 -12.08
CA VAL A 170 -18.01 0.43 -12.90
C VAL A 170 -17.28 -0.54 -12.00
N ARG A 171 -17.54 -1.83 -12.17
CA ARG A 171 -16.80 -2.90 -11.51
C ARG A 171 -16.40 -3.94 -12.55
N SER A 172 -15.12 -4.26 -12.60
CA SER A 172 -14.59 -5.36 -13.39
C SER A 172 -13.99 -6.38 -12.44
N ASN A 173 -14.36 -7.65 -12.59
CA ASN A 173 -13.77 -8.72 -11.80
C ASN A 173 -12.46 -9.23 -12.44
N TRP A 174 -11.71 -10.06 -11.71
CA TRP A 174 -10.48 -10.70 -12.18
C TRP A 174 -10.64 -11.62 -13.42
N LEU A 175 -11.87 -12.00 -13.78
CA LEU A 175 -12.17 -12.71 -15.04
C LEU A 175 -12.36 -11.75 -16.23
N GLY A 176 -12.47 -10.45 -15.98
CA GLY A 176 -12.73 -9.42 -16.98
C GLY A 176 -14.22 -9.17 -17.25
N ASN A 177 -15.12 -9.73 -16.45
CA ASN A 177 -16.54 -9.42 -16.56
C ASN A 177 -16.77 -8.02 -15.95
N LYS A 178 -17.19 -7.08 -16.81
CA LYS A 178 -17.55 -5.72 -16.43
C LYS A 178 -19.04 -5.65 -16.10
N THR A 179 -19.36 -5.19 -14.90
CA THR A 179 -20.70 -4.81 -14.47
C THR A 179 -20.72 -3.31 -14.28
N THR A 180 -21.73 -2.66 -14.84
CA THR A 180 -21.91 -1.22 -14.75
C THR A 180 -23.30 -0.94 -14.19
N VAL A 181 -23.38 -0.10 -13.17
CA VAL A 181 -24.63 0.46 -12.63
C VAL A 181 -24.69 1.91 -13.04
N SER A 182 -25.65 2.27 -13.88
CA SER A 182 -25.78 3.64 -14.36
C SER A 182 -26.29 4.55 -13.24
N PHE A 183 -26.04 5.86 -13.36
CA PHE A 183 -26.54 6.84 -12.39
C PHE A 183 -28.08 6.85 -12.27
N GLU A 184 -28.79 6.43 -13.32
CA GLU A 184 -30.27 6.33 -13.31
C GLU A 184 -30.78 5.22 -12.38
N GLN A 185 -29.93 4.25 -12.03
CA GLN A 185 -30.24 3.15 -11.13
C GLN A 185 -29.83 3.44 -9.68
N ILE A 186 -29.26 4.61 -9.41
CA ILE A 186 -28.77 4.99 -8.08
C ILE A 186 -29.86 5.78 -7.36
N ASP A 187 -30.37 5.23 -6.26
CA ASP A 187 -31.44 5.82 -5.48
C ASP A 187 -30.94 6.99 -4.62
N SER A 188 -29.74 6.86 -4.05
CA SER A 188 -29.13 7.90 -3.21
C SER A 188 -27.63 7.70 -3.03
N ILE A 189 -26.95 8.80 -2.70
CA ILE A 189 -25.54 8.83 -2.33
C ILE A 189 -25.42 9.41 -0.92
N ASN A 190 -24.81 8.67 -0.01
CA ASN A 190 -24.54 9.12 1.36
C ASN A 190 -23.05 9.39 1.54
N LEU A 191 -22.72 10.50 2.19
CA LEU A 191 -21.39 10.82 2.67
C LEU A 191 -21.36 10.58 4.19
N GLU A 192 -20.63 9.57 4.62
CA GLU A 192 -20.56 9.14 6.02
C GLU A 192 -19.19 9.52 6.61
N PRO A 193 -19.14 10.55 7.47
CA PRO A 193 -17.93 10.84 8.25
C PRO A 193 -17.78 9.84 9.40
N ASP A 194 -16.57 9.33 9.60
CA ASP A 194 -16.27 8.37 10.66
C ASP A 194 -14.83 8.57 11.17
N TYR A 195 -14.40 7.72 12.09
CA TYR A 195 -13.01 7.68 12.53
C TYR A 195 -12.49 6.25 12.54
N SER A 196 -11.21 6.11 12.19
CA SER A 196 -10.53 4.83 12.37
C SER A 196 -9.94 4.76 13.78
N SER A 197 -10.42 3.81 14.59
CA SER A 197 -9.77 3.47 15.86
C SER A 197 -8.40 2.80 15.65
N GLY A 198 -8.20 2.19 14.48
CA GLY A 198 -6.93 1.65 14.02
C GLY A 198 -6.06 2.75 13.44
N GLY A 199 -4.82 2.86 13.90
CA GLY A 199 -3.93 3.90 13.44
C GLY A 199 -3.49 3.79 11.99
N HIS A 200 -3.35 4.93 11.30
CA HIS A 200 -2.64 4.99 10.02
C HIS A 200 -1.16 5.24 10.25
N ALA A 201 -0.28 4.65 9.42
CA ALA A 201 1.16 4.86 9.53
C ALA A 201 1.57 6.34 9.38
N ARG A 202 0.84 7.10 8.56
CA ARG A 202 1.04 8.55 8.36
C ARG A 202 0.80 9.36 9.65
N TYR A 203 -0.15 8.93 10.46
CA TYR A 203 -0.49 9.54 11.75
C TYR A 203 0.20 8.81 12.93
N GLY A 204 1.33 8.14 12.68
CA GLY A 204 2.09 7.47 13.76
C GLY A 204 1.32 6.35 14.48
N GLY A 205 0.26 5.82 13.87
CA GLY A 205 -0.58 4.81 14.49
C GLY A 205 -1.66 5.35 15.44
N THR A 206 -1.97 6.65 15.41
CA THR A 206 -3.08 7.23 16.18
C THR A 206 -4.41 7.13 15.43
N PRO A 207 -5.55 7.16 16.16
CA PRO A 207 -6.85 7.37 15.54
C PRO A 207 -6.84 8.62 14.65
N HIS A 208 -7.60 8.57 13.57
CA HIS A 208 -7.65 9.62 12.55
C HIS A 208 -9.02 9.63 11.88
N PHE A 209 -9.38 10.77 11.31
CA PHE A 209 -10.60 10.99 10.57
C PHE A 209 -10.59 10.23 9.25
N ILE A 210 -11.73 9.60 8.93
CA ILE A 210 -11.97 8.91 7.67
C ILE A 210 -13.38 9.26 7.19
N TRP A 211 -13.68 9.01 5.92
CA TRP A 211 -15.06 9.09 5.45
C TRP A 211 -15.34 8.07 4.36
N SER A 212 -16.61 7.76 4.16
CA SER A 212 -17.07 6.85 3.13
C SER A 212 -18.08 7.57 2.21
N ILE A 213 -18.11 7.16 0.94
CA ILE A 213 -19.22 7.49 0.03
C ILE A 213 -19.95 6.19 -0.27
N GLU A 214 -21.24 6.17 0.06
CA GLU A 214 -22.11 5.01 -0.11
C GLU A 214 -23.11 5.26 -1.23
N PHE A 215 -23.14 4.37 -2.21
CA PHE A 215 -24.10 4.40 -3.30
C PHE A 215 -25.14 3.32 -3.07
N LYS A 216 -26.39 3.73 -2.83
CA LYS A 216 -27.54 2.83 -2.71
C LYS A 216 -28.19 2.68 -4.08
N HIS A 217 -28.35 1.44 -4.52
CA HIS A 217 -28.97 1.10 -5.80
C HIS A 217 -29.64 -0.26 -5.66
N ASP A 218 -30.92 -0.35 -6.01
CA ASP A 218 -31.73 -1.56 -5.81
C ASP A 218 -31.66 -2.07 -4.36
N THR A 219 -31.30 -3.34 -4.15
CA THR A 219 -31.07 -3.97 -2.84
C THR A 219 -29.58 -4.04 -2.47
N GLU A 220 -28.70 -3.40 -3.24
CA GLU A 220 -27.26 -3.45 -3.07
C GLU A 220 -26.68 -2.09 -2.65
N GLN A 221 -25.48 -2.15 -2.07
CA GLN A 221 -24.75 -0.98 -1.60
C GLN A 221 -23.29 -1.08 -2.05
N SER A 222 -22.80 0.00 -2.63
CA SER A 222 -21.39 0.15 -3.01
C SER A 222 -20.73 1.24 -2.18
N THR A 223 -19.76 0.87 -1.35
CA THR A 223 -19.05 1.82 -0.47
C THR A 223 -17.60 2.05 -0.93
N TYR A 224 -17.19 3.32 -0.91
CA TYR A 224 -15.84 3.80 -1.19
C TYR A 224 -15.26 4.54 0.02
N ASN A 225 -14.28 3.93 0.69
CA ASN A 225 -13.68 4.46 1.93
C ASN A 225 -12.44 5.30 1.66
N PHE A 226 -12.39 6.52 2.18
CA PHE A 226 -11.25 7.42 2.18
C PHE A 226 -10.61 7.40 3.56
N THR A 227 -9.38 6.86 3.62
CA THR A 227 -8.65 6.63 4.88
C THR A 227 -7.60 7.70 5.17
N LEU A 228 -7.57 8.77 4.37
CA LEU A 228 -6.57 9.82 4.44
C LEU A 228 -7.23 11.15 4.12
N ILE A 229 -6.92 12.17 4.92
CA ILE A 229 -7.28 13.54 4.59
C ILE A 229 -6.25 14.09 3.61
N ASP A 230 -6.68 14.27 2.37
CA ASP A 230 -5.86 14.89 1.34
C ASP A 230 -6.74 15.62 0.32
N LYS A 231 -6.10 16.54 -0.40
CA LYS A 231 -6.77 17.39 -1.39
C LYS A 231 -7.41 16.58 -2.53
N SER A 232 -6.80 15.47 -2.93
CA SER A 232 -7.34 14.65 -4.03
C SER A 232 -8.64 13.98 -3.63
N ASN A 233 -8.73 13.45 -2.41
CA ASN A 233 -9.93 12.79 -1.89
C ASN A 233 -11.06 13.81 -1.68
N LEU A 234 -10.72 15.02 -1.20
CA LEU A 234 -11.66 16.13 -1.12
C LEU A 234 -12.19 16.51 -2.51
N ASP A 235 -11.31 16.77 -3.48
CA ASP A 235 -11.69 17.16 -4.83
C ASP A 235 -12.55 16.09 -5.51
N ASN A 236 -12.25 14.80 -5.30
CA ASN A 236 -13.05 13.69 -5.80
C ASN A 236 -14.44 13.66 -5.15
N THR A 237 -14.54 13.92 -3.85
CA THR A 237 -15.82 13.94 -3.13
C THR A 237 -16.69 15.14 -3.56
N ILE A 238 -16.09 16.31 -3.76
CA ILE A 238 -16.77 17.49 -4.30
C ILE A 238 -17.30 17.20 -5.71
N LYS A 239 -16.46 16.64 -6.60
CA LYS A 239 -16.91 16.22 -7.94
C LYS A 239 -18.07 15.25 -7.89
N MET A 240 -18.11 14.34 -6.90
CA MET A 240 -19.24 13.44 -6.71
C MET A 240 -20.52 14.17 -6.27
N LYS A 241 -20.42 15.15 -5.35
CA LYS A 241 -21.55 16.00 -4.94
C LYS A 241 -22.12 16.77 -6.14
N ASP A 242 -21.25 17.37 -6.95
CA ASP A 242 -21.64 18.09 -8.17
C ASP A 242 -22.30 17.16 -9.20
N LEU A 243 -21.75 15.96 -9.40
CA LEU A 243 -22.30 14.98 -10.33
C LEU A 243 -23.67 14.47 -9.87
N ALA A 244 -23.84 14.20 -8.58
CA ALA A 244 -25.11 13.80 -8.00
C ALA A 244 -26.18 14.88 -8.24
N SER A 245 -25.82 16.16 -8.00
CA SER A 245 -26.71 17.29 -8.29
C SER A 245 -27.09 17.36 -9.77
N LYS A 246 -26.12 17.23 -10.69
CA LYS A 246 -26.35 17.24 -12.14
C LYS A 246 -27.27 16.09 -12.60
N LYS A 247 -27.14 14.91 -12.00
CA LYS A 247 -27.93 13.71 -12.30
C LYS A 247 -29.21 13.61 -11.47
N GLN A 248 -29.51 14.61 -10.63
CA GLN A 248 -30.69 14.67 -9.75
C GLN A 248 -30.78 13.51 -8.75
N ILE A 249 -29.63 13.01 -8.29
CA ILE A 249 -29.54 11.96 -7.28
C ILE A 249 -29.45 12.63 -5.90
N PRO A 250 -30.27 12.22 -4.92
CA PRO A 250 -30.14 12.69 -3.54
C PRO A 250 -28.73 12.45 -2.99
N PHE A 251 -28.05 13.51 -2.57
CA PHE A 251 -26.74 13.46 -1.91
C PHE A 251 -26.92 13.92 -0.45
N THR A 252 -26.79 13.00 0.50
CA THR A 252 -26.99 13.27 1.92
C THR A 252 -25.66 13.22 2.65
N VAL A 253 -25.38 14.21 3.49
CA VAL A 253 -24.24 14.17 4.41
C VAL A 253 -24.73 13.71 5.77
N GLU A 254 -24.18 12.61 6.29
CA GLU A 254 -24.56 12.11 7.60
C GLU A 254 -23.94 12.98 8.72
N GLU A 255 -24.62 13.04 9.86
CA GLU A 255 -24.20 13.90 10.97
C GLU A 255 -22.89 13.40 11.56
N MET A 256 -21.91 14.30 11.61
CA MET A 256 -20.60 14.02 12.18
C MET A 256 -20.68 13.98 13.71
N ASN A 257 -20.28 12.86 14.30
CA ASN A 257 -20.15 12.77 15.75
C ASN A 257 -18.97 13.62 16.26
N LYS A 258 -18.95 13.89 17.57
CA LYS A 258 -17.94 14.75 18.19
C LYS A 258 -16.51 14.22 18.02
N GLU A 259 -16.31 12.91 18.14
CA GLU A 259 -14.99 12.28 18.03
C GLU A 259 -14.42 12.44 16.62
N ALA A 260 -15.23 12.20 15.59
CA ALA A 260 -14.87 12.40 14.20
C ALA A 260 -14.58 13.88 13.89
N TYR A 261 -15.34 14.82 14.47
CA TYR A 261 -15.08 16.26 14.33
C TYR A 261 -13.74 16.68 14.94
N ASP A 262 -13.46 16.22 16.17
CA ASP A 262 -12.22 16.57 16.87
C ASP A 262 -11.01 16.00 16.11
N LEU A 263 -11.12 14.79 15.54
CA LEU A 263 -10.08 14.19 14.69
C LEU A 263 -9.95 14.88 13.33
N LEU A 264 -11.07 15.32 12.71
CA LEU A 264 -11.03 16.08 11.46
C LEU A 264 -10.21 17.36 11.63
N ALA A 265 -10.48 18.13 12.69
CA ALA A 265 -9.75 19.35 12.98
C ALA A 265 -8.25 19.09 13.22
N LEU A 266 -7.93 18.05 14.01
CA LEU A 266 -6.56 17.66 14.30
C LEU A 266 -5.79 17.25 13.03
N ASP A 267 -6.41 16.41 12.19
CA ASP A 267 -5.76 15.91 10.98
C ASP A 267 -5.60 17.02 9.92
N LEU A 268 -6.53 17.96 9.83
CA LEU A 268 -6.40 19.14 8.97
C LEU A 268 -5.23 20.04 9.38
N GLU A 269 -5.08 20.28 10.68
CA GLU A 269 -3.96 21.03 11.24
C GLU A 269 -2.63 20.31 10.98
N PHE A 270 -2.59 18.99 11.22
CA PHE A 270 -1.41 18.16 11.01
C PHE A 270 -0.97 18.13 9.54
N GLU A 271 -1.90 18.10 8.60
CA GLU A 271 -1.63 18.06 7.15
C GLU A 271 -1.53 19.47 6.52
N GLU A 272 -1.68 20.54 7.30
CA GLU A 272 -1.63 21.95 6.84
C GLU A 272 -2.62 22.24 5.68
N LEU A 273 -3.82 21.66 5.74
CA LEU A 273 -4.83 21.75 4.67
C LEU A 273 -5.81 22.92 4.87
N ASN A 274 -6.44 23.35 3.77
CA ASN A 274 -7.49 24.37 3.82
C ASN A 274 -8.78 23.79 4.44
N GLU A 275 -8.99 24.08 5.72
CA GLU A 275 -10.10 23.59 6.53
C GLU A 275 -11.49 23.97 6.00
N ASP A 276 -11.65 25.16 5.41
CA ASP A 276 -12.96 25.71 5.05
C ASP A 276 -13.69 24.81 4.05
N LYS A 277 -12.96 24.23 3.09
CA LYS A 277 -13.55 23.34 2.09
C LYS A 277 -14.02 22.01 2.70
N TYR A 278 -13.32 21.50 3.71
CA TYR A 278 -13.73 20.27 4.39
C TYR A 278 -14.97 20.54 5.24
N TYR A 279 -14.98 21.62 6.02
CA TYR A 279 -16.14 22.01 6.82
C TYR A 279 -17.39 22.27 5.95
N GLN A 280 -17.22 22.91 4.79
CA GLN A 280 -18.30 23.09 3.81
C GLN A 280 -18.80 21.76 3.24
N LEU A 281 -17.89 20.82 2.92
CA LEU A 281 -18.27 19.52 2.39
C LEU A 281 -19.11 18.71 3.39
N PHE A 282 -18.67 18.69 4.66
CA PHE A 282 -19.32 17.95 5.74
C PHE A 282 -20.44 18.73 6.45
N GLU A 283 -20.75 19.94 5.98
CA GLU A 283 -21.85 20.77 6.49
C GLU A 283 -21.73 21.07 8.00
N VAL A 284 -20.49 21.14 8.51
CA VAL A 284 -20.16 21.44 9.90
C VAL A 284 -19.64 22.88 10.03
N SER A 285 -19.95 23.54 11.15
CA SER A 285 -19.44 24.88 11.44
C SER A 285 -18.09 24.81 12.15
N LYS A 286 -17.18 25.72 11.79
CA LYS A 286 -15.92 25.91 12.51
C LYS A 286 -16.23 26.42 13.93
N LYS A 287 -15.88 25.64 14.94
CA LYS A 287 -16.00 26.03 16.36
C LYS A 287 -14.87 26.96 16.79
#